data_AF-A0A0C2V1G9-F1
#
_entry.id   AF-A0A0C2V1G9-F1
#
_cell.length_a   1.000
_cell.length_b   1.000
_cell.length_c   1.000
_cell.angle_alpha   90.00
_cell.angle_beta   90.00
_cell.angle_gamma   90.00
#
_symmetry.space_group_name_H-M   'P 1'
#
loop_
_entity.id
_entity.type
_entity.pdbx_description
1 polymer ?
#
loop_
_entity_poly.entity_id
_entity_poly.type
_entity_poly.pdbx_seq_one_letter_code
_entity_poly.pdbx_strand_id
1 'polypeptide(L)'
;MAQMHQYTKDSIQYASIIQHSILSNQNELQEHFEDSFMIWKPKDIVGGDIVFIQALNEEEIVVMVIDCTGHGVHGAFVTMLVKGIERHIMAEILYKKRERKYRSHLAKIQ
;
A
#
# COMPACT_ATOMS: atom_id res chain seq x y z
N MET A 1 26.89 -13.19 22.19
CA MET A 1 25.97 -12.03 22.04
C MET A 1 26.12 -11.33 20.70
N ALA A 2 27.33 -10.98 20.24
CA ALA A 2 27.53 -10.32 18.95
C ALA A 2 26.95 -11.10 17.74
N GLN A 3 27.15 -12.42 17.70
CA GLN A 3 26.63 -13.27 16.61
C GLN A 3 25.09 -13.30 16.55
N MET A 4 24.42 -13.31 17.71
CA MET A 4 22.96 -13.30 17.78
C MET A 4 22.39 -11.95 17.34
N HIS A 5 23.05 -10.86 17.74
CA HIS A 5 22.68 -9.52 17.27
C HIS A 5 22.81 -9.39 15.75
N GLN A 6 23.89 -9.93 15.16
CA GLN A 6 24.09 -9.93 13.72
C GLN A 6 22.99 -10.73 13.01
N TYR A 7 22.69 -11.94 13.47
CA TYR A 7 21.61 -12.76 12.90
C TYR A 7 20.24 -12.06 12.93
N THR A 8 19.91 -11.40 14.04
CA THR A 8 18.68 -10.59 14.14
C THR A 8 18.69 -9.44 13.14
N LYS A 9 19.81 -8.74 13.01
CA LYS A 9 19.95 -7.64 12.05
C LYS A 9 19.75 -8.11 10.61
N ASP A 10 20.38 -9.22 10.23
CA ASP A 10 20.27 -9.81 8.89
C ASP A 10 18.82 -10.24 8.60
N SER A 11 18.13 -10.80 9.61
CA SER A 11 16.71 -11.16 9.51
C SER A 11 15.81 -9.94 9.27
N ILE A 12 16.08 -8.82 9.96
CA ILE A 12 15.33 -7.57 9.77
C ILE A 12 15.64 -6.95 8.39
N GLN A 13 16.89 -7.04 7.91
CA GLN A 13 17.23 -6.62 6.55
C GLN A 13 16.44 -7.40 5.50
N TYR A 14 16.35 -8.72 5.67
CA TYR A 14 15.53 -9.54 4.79
C TYR A 14 14.03 -9.17 4.86
N ALA A 15 13.51 -8.91 6.06
CA ALA A 15 12.14 -8.43 6.23
C ALA A 15 11.89 -7.09 5.52
N SER A 16 12.89 -6.20 5.47
CA SER A 16 12.81 -4.95 4.71
C SER A 16 12.60 -5.18 3.22
N ILE A 17 13.31 -6.14 2.62
CA ILE A 17 13.12 -6.49 1.21
C ILE A 17 11.68 -6.93 0.95
N ILE A 18 11.13 -7.77 1.84
CA ILE A 18 9.73 -8.21 1.76
C ILE A 18 8.80 -7.01 1.89
N GLN A 19 9.00 -6.13 2.87
CA GLN A 19 8.15 -4.96 3.07
C GLN A 19 8.16 -4.03 1.84
N HIS A 20 9.33 -3.75 1.26
CA HIS A 20 9.45 -2.94 0.05
C HIS A 20 8.75 -3.57 -1.15
N SER A 21 8.71 -4.91 -1.27
CA SER A 21 7.96 -5.57 -2.35
C SER A 21 6.44 -5.48 -2.22
N ILE A 22 5.95 -5.07 -1.05
CA ILE A 22 4.52 -5.02 -0.73
C ILE A 22 3.96 -3.60 -0.84
N LEU A 23 4.77 -2.60 -0.49
CA LEU A 23 4.46 -1.19 -0.64
C LEU A 23 4.50 -0.78 -2.11
N SER A 24 3.64 0.17 -2.48
CA SER A 24 3.75 0.75 -3.81
C SER A 24 5.03 1.56 -3.94
N ASN A 25 5.61 1.55 -5.14
CA ASN A 25 6.84 2.25 -5.43
C ASN A 25 6.62 3.44 -6.37
N GLN A 26 7.69 4.22 -6.58
CA GLN A 26 7.69 5.41 -7.43
C GLN A 26 7.20 5.14 -8.86
N ASN A 27 7.54 3.99 -9.44
CA ASN A 27 7.16 3.68 -10.82
C ASN A 27 5.64 3.51 -10.94
N GLU A 28 4.99 2.87 -9.95
CA GLU A 28 3.53 2.75 -9.90
C GLU A 28 2.83 4.12 -9.84
N LEU A 29 3.44 5.12 -9.20
CA LEU A 29 2.90 6.49 -9.19
C LEU A 29 3.06 7.17 -10.56
N GLN A 30 4.23 7.00 -11.18
CA GLN A 30 4.55 7.62 -12.46
C GLN A 30 3.78 7.03 -13.65
N GLU A 31 3.29 5.80 -13.54
CA GLU A 31 2.33 5.23 -14.50
C GLU A 31 1.04 6.05 -14.61
N HIS A 32 0.71 6.84 -13.58
CA HIS A 32 -0.52 7.63 -13.53
C HIS A 32 -0.28 9.15 -13.51
N PHE A 33 0.91 9.61 -13.12
CA PHE A 33 1.25 11.03 -13.05
C PHE A 33 2.69 11.30 -13.52
N GLU A 34 2.83 11.96 -14.67
CA GLU A 34 4.14 12.24 -15.30
C GLU A 34 5.08 13.08 -14.40
N ASP A 35 4.55 14.12 -13.74
CA ASP A 35 5.32 15.02 -12.86
C ASP A 35 5.11 14.69 -11.38
N SER A 36 5.43 13.46 -10.97
CA SER A 36 5.20 12.99 -9.58
C SER A 36 6.43 12.34 -8.94
N PHE A 37 6.48 12.40 -7.60
CA PHE A 37 7.50 11.72 -6.80
C PHE A 37 6.97 11.16 -5.49
N MET A 38 7.58 10.05 -5.06
CA MET A 38 7.35 9.34 -3.82
C MET A 38 8.70 8.97 -3.23
N ILE A 39 8.85 9.25 -1.94
CA ILE A 39 10.00 8.82 -1.15
C ILE A 39 9.45 8.10 0.06
N TRP A 40 9.79 6.82 0.18
CA TRP A 40 9.53 6.04 1.38
C TRP A 40 10.85 5.80 2.11
N LYS A 41 11.00 6.37 3.31
CA LYS A 41 12.23 6.32 4.09
C LYS A 41 11.90 6.06 5.57
N PRO A 42 11.91 4.80 6.01
CA PRO A 42 11.59 4.45 7.39
C PRO A 42 12.68 4.94 8.36
N LYS A 43 12.29 5.21 9.61
CA LYS A 43 13.21 5.58 10.69
C LYS A 43 14.20 4.45 11.03
N ASP A 44 13.72 3.20 11.04
CA ASP A 44 14.51 1.98 11.19
C ASP A 44 14.60 1.22 9.86
N ILE A 45 15.19 0.02 9.86
CA ILE A 45 15.30 -0.84 8.66
C ILE A 45 13.92 -1.18 8.04
N VAL A 46 12.86 -1.19 8.87
CA VAL A 46 11.47 -1.42 8.48
C VAL A 46 10.56 -0.40 9.20
N GLY A 47 9.40 -0.09 8.64
CA GLY A 47 8.55 1.03 9.11
C GLY A 47 7.06 0.72 9.23
N GLY A 48 6.31 1.65 9.81
CA GLY A 48 4.84 1.59 9.87
C GLY A 48 4.15 2.38 8.75
N ASP A 49 4.84 3.34 8.14
CA ASP A 49 4.31 4.20 7.08
C ASP A 49 3.96 3.37 5.84
N ILE A 50 2.78 3.58 5.29
CA ILE A 50 2.25 2.80 4.18
C ILE A 50 1.84 3.72 3.05
N VAL A 51 2.26 3.37 1.84
CA VAL A 51 1.73 3.95 0.62
C VAL A 51 1.26 2.83 -0.30
N PHE A 52 0.00 2.91 -0.73
CA PHE A 52 -0.56 2.04 -1.77
C PHE A 52 -1.17 2.88 -2.87
N ILE A 53 -0.91 2.50 -4.11
CA ILE A 53 -1.46 3.09 -5.31
C ILE A 53 -2.19 2.00 -6.07
N GLN A 54 -3.44 2.25 -6.43
CA GLN A 54 -4.18 1.30 -7.24
C GLN A 54 -5.17 2.00 -8.17
N ALA A 55 -5.08 1.67 -9.46
CA ALA A 55 -6.07 2.10 -10.45
C ALA A 55 -7.44 1.45 -10.19
N LEU A 56 -8.51 2.26 -10.21
CA LEU A 56 -9.88 1.77 -10.25
C LEU A 56 -10.35 1.53 -11.68
N ASN A 57 -9.87 2.35 -12.61
CA ASN A 57 -10.03 2.24 -14.07
C ASN A 57 -8.95 3.13 -14.75
N GLU A 58 -9.11 3.39 -16.05
CA GLU A 58 -8.17 4.21 -16.84
C GLU A 58 -8.09 5.68 -16.39
N GLU A 59 -9.12 6.22 -15.72
CA GLU A 59 -9.24 7.65 -15.39
C GLU A 59 -9.24 7.93 -13.88
N GLU A 60 -9.38 6.90 -13.05
CA GLU A 60 -9.50 7.03 -11.61
C GLU A 60 -8.53 6.11 -10.89
N ILE A 61 -7.85 6.67 -9.90
CA ILE A 61 -6.94 5.94 -9.03
C ILE A 61 -7.30 6.17 -7.56
N VAL A 62 -6.86 5.25 -6.72
CA VAL A 62 -6.87 5.39 -5.27
C VAL A 62 -5.43 5.44 -4.78
N VAL A 63 -5.13 6.50 -4.03
CA VAL A 63 -3.88 6.62 -3.29
C VAL A 63 -4.20 6.54 -1.81
N MET A 64 -3.59 5.59 -1.12
CA MET A 64 -3.69 5.43 0.33
C MET A 64 -2.36 5.82 0.94
N VAL A 65 -2.37 6.82 1.83
CA VAL A 65 -1.21 7.22 2.63
C VAL A 65 -1.58 7.04 4.09
N ILE A 66 -0.92 6.13 4.77
CA ILE A 66 -1.30 5.69 6.12
C ILE A 66 -0.07 5.81 7.01
N ASP A 67 -0.16 6.64 8.05
CA ASP A 67 0.82 6.73 9.13
C ASP A 67 0.37 5.81 10.27
N CYS A 68 1.10 4.72 10.47
CA CYS A 68 0.86 3.82 11.59
C CYS A 68 1.81 4.20 12.73
N THR A 69 1.27 4.51 13.91
CA THR A 69 2.09 4.80 15.09
C THR A 69 2.99 3.61 15.45
N GLY A 70 4.29 3.73 15.19
CA GLY A 70 5.29 2.69 15.48
C GLY A 70 6.42 2.67 14.45
N HIS A 71 7.62 2.23 14.86
CA HIS A 71 8.79 2.10 13.98
C HIS A 71 9.50 0.77 14.16
N GLY A 72 10.22 0.30 13.15
CA GLY A 72 10.84 -1.02 13.23
C GLY A 72 9.81 -2.14 13.16
N VAL A 73 10.13 -3.29 13.75
CA VAL A 73 9.51 -4.58 13.42
C VAL A 73 7.98 -4.59 13.64
N HIS A 74 7.49 -4.04 14.75
CA HIS A 74 6.06 -3.95 15.03
C HIS A 74 5.29 -3.06 14.04
N GLY A 75 5.87 -1.94 13.59
CA GLY A 75 5.29 -1.13 12.53
C GLY A 75 5.16 -1.91 11.22
N ALA A 76 6.18 -2.70 10.88
CA ALA A 76 6.17 -3.53 9.69
C ALA A 76 5.05 -4.59 9.72
N PHE A 77 4.78 -5.18 10.89
CA PHE A 77 3.64 -6.09 11.05
C PHE A 77 2.30 -5.40 10.78
N VAL A 78 2.13 -4.16 11.23
CA VAL A 78 0.92 -3.37 10.91
C VAL A 78 0.81 -3.15 9.41
N THR A 79 1.91 -2.79 8.72
CA THR A 79 1.93 -2.66 7.26
C THR A 79 1.42 -3.93 6.56
N MET A 80 1.85 -5.11 7.01
CA MET A 80 1.43 -6.39 6.42
C MET A 80 -0.05 -6.68 6.67
N LEU A 81 -0.56 -6.40 7.87
CA LEU A 81 -1.98 -6.57 8.20
C LEU A 81 -2.84 -5.64 7.34
N VAL A 82 -2.44 -4.37 7.23
CA VAL A 82 -3.15 -3.39 6.40
C VAL A 82 -3.11 -3.81 4.93
N LYS A 83 -2.00 -4.38 4.41
CA LYS A 83 -1.98 -4.92 3.04
C LYS A 83 -3.04 -6.01 2.82
N GLY A 84 -3.23 -6.89 3.80
CA GLY A 84 -4.25 -7.94 3.73
C GLY A 84 -5.67 -7.37 3.67
N ILE A 85 -5.93 -6.30 4.43
CA ILE A 85 -7.23 -5.62 4.49
C ILE A 85 -7.46 -4.74 3.26
N GLU A 86 -6.42 -4.06 2.77
CA GLU A 86 -6.45 -3.16 1.62
C GLU A 86 -7.09 -3.81 0.39
N ARG A 87 -6.72 -5.07 0.09
CA ARG A 87 -7.33 -5.83 -1.01
C ARG A 87 -8.85 -5.97 -0.88
N HIS A 88 -9.36 -6.15 0.33
CA HIS A 88 -10.80 -6.27 0.59
C HIS A 88 -11.49 -4.91 0.41
N ILE A 89 -10.88 -3.84 0.93
CA ILE A 89 -11.37 -2.46 0.76
C ILE A 89 -11.49 -2.13 -0.73
N MET A 90 -10.46 -2.44 -1.52
CA MET A 90 -10.46 -2.19 -2.97
C MET A 90 -11.55 -2.98 -3.70
N ALA A 91 -11.75 -4.25 -3.35
CA ALA A 91 -12.82 -5.05 -3.92
C ALA A 91 -14.21 -4.45 -3.62
N GLU A 92 -14.45 -3.97 -2.40
CA GLU A 92 -15.71 -3.32 -2.03
C GLU A 92 -15.93 -2.00 -2.77
N ILE A 93 -14.89 -1.18 -2.93
CA ILE A 93 -14.96 0.07 -3.70
C ILE A 93 -15.38 -0.22 -5.15
N LEU A 94 -14.72 -1.19 -5.79
CA LEU A 94 -15.03 -1.59 -7.16
C LEU A 94 -16.46 -2.13 -7.30
N TYR A 95 -16.93 -2.93 -6.34
CA TYR A 95 -18.30 -3.44 -6.31
C TYR A 95 -19.34 -2.30 -6.24
N LYS A 96 -19.19 -1.38 -5.26
CA LYS A 96 -20.10 -0.23 -5.09
C LYS A 96 -20.10 0.69 -6.32
N LYS A 97 -18.94 0.87 -6.97
CA LYS A 97 -18.83 1.67 -8.19
C LYS A 97 -19.60 1.06 -9.36
N ARG A 98 -19.49 -0.26 -9.58
CA ARG A 98 -20.26 -0.97 -10.61
C ARG A 98 -21.76 -0.88 -10.37
N GLU A 99 -22.21 -1.06 -9.13
CA GLU A 99 -23.62 -0.89 -8.76
C GLU A 99 -24.15 0.50 -9.12
N ARG A 100 -23.41 1.57 -8.76
CA ARG A 100 -23.81 2.95 -9.08
C ARG A 100 -23.91 3.19 -10.59
N LYS A 101 -22.94 2.68 -11.37
CA LYS A 101 -22.95 2.79 -12.84
C LYS A 101 -24.17 2.08 -13.44
N TYR A 102 -24.48 0.88 -12.96
CA TYR A 102 -25.65 0.12 -13.40
C TYR A 102 -26.97 0.85 -13.09
N ARG A 103 -27.14 1.35 -11.86
CA ARG A 103 -28.34 2.12 -11.48
C ARG A 103 -28.49 3.40 -12.30
N SER A 104 -27.39 4.12 -12.54
CA SER A 104 -27.40 5.32 -13.40
C SER A 104 -27.80 5.01 -14.83
N HIS A 105 -27.40 3.86 -15.37
CA HIS A 105 -27.79 3.44 -16.71
C HIS A 105 -29.28 3.08 -16.80
N LEU A 106 -29.80 2.33 -15.82
CA LEU A 106 -31.24 2.00 -15.75
C LEU A 106 -32.11 3.26 -15.67
N ALA A 107 -31.71 4.26 -14.88
CA ALA A 107 -32.44 5.52 -14.75
C ALA A 107 -32.49 6.37 -16.03
N LYS A 108 -31.64 6.09 -17.03
CA LYS A 108 -31.65 6.78 -18.34
C LYS A 108 -32.53 6.10 -19.38
N ILE A 109 -32.98 4.86 -19.10
CA ILE A 109 -33.79 4.04 -20.02
C ILE A 109 -35.28 4.13 -19.67
N GLN A 110 -35.62 4.64 -18.49
CA GLN A 110 -36.99 4.97 -18.05
C GLN A 110 -37.29 6.44 -18.33
#